data_AF-A0A2P8A913-F1
#
_entry.id   AF-A0A2P8A913-F1
#
_cell.length_a   1.000
_cell.length_b   1.000
_cell.length_c   1.000
_cell.angle_alpha   90.00
_cell.angle_beta   90.00
_cell.angle_gamma   90.00
#
_symmetry.space_group_name_H-M   'P 1'
#
loop_
_entity.id
_entity.type
_entity.pdbx_description
1 polymer ?
#
loop_
_entity_poly.entity_id
_entity_poly.type
_entity_poly.pdbx_seq_one_letter_code
_entity_poly.pdbx_strand_id
1 'polypeptide(L)'
;MTDLKPNSRNLSSPPYPRFPLTPLARTIVLSLLIFYQIFALGTWIFRIYTTPLHPSYNYDMPASNHFARQQHNASIIYIVFEAFLFTALLALIILFWKGRSGLGTMGIYFVVATAYWAVLFALAWVIGGGFINICLGGPLMGMALGWGIYFGVMWGRARKGKGQDMEMEEGRMALREEREGEARSARSERSGRSGRSSVELDLSQPAADAALGTK
;
A
#
# COMPACT_ATOMS: atom_id res chain seq x y z
N MET A 1 -25.24 36.01 -31.93
CA MET A 1 -25.52 35.21 -30.73
C MET A 1 -25.03 33.81 -30.99
N THR A 2 -23.80 33.52 -30.56
CA THR A 2 -23.16 32.21 -30.74
C THR A 2 -23.30 31.42 -29.43
N ASP A 3 -24.13 30.39 -29.46
CA ASP A 3 -24.29 29.43 -28.37
C ASP A 3 -22.97 28.68 -28.14
N LEU A 4 -22.24 29.08 -27.11
CA LEU A 4 -21.07 28.35 -26.62
C LEU A 4 -21.56 27.17 -25.78
N LYS A 5 -21.66 26.01 -26.44
CA LYS A 5 -21.95 24.72 -25.82
C LYS A 5 -20.80 24.38 -24.83
N PRO A 6 -21.05 24.27 -23.52
CA PRO A 6 -20.00 23.92 -22.56
C PRO A 6 -19.56 22.49 -22.82
N ASN A 7 -18.33 22.34 -23.31
CA ASN A 7 -17.67 21.07 -23.55
C ASN A 7 -17.29 20.47 -22.19
N SER A 8 -18.24 19.77 -21.56
CA SER A 8 -18.05 18.96 -20.35
C SER A 8 -17.25 17.70 -20.67
N ARG A 9 -16.03 17.89 -21.21
CA ARG A 9 -14.98 16.89 -21.08
C ARG A 9 -14.66 16.78 -19.61
N ASN A 10 -15.42 15.92 -18.95
CA ASN A 10 -15.07 15.22 -17.73
C ASN A 10 -13.62 14.75 -17.90
N LEU A 11 -12.68 15.57 -17.44
CA LEU A 11 -11.37 15.12 -17.03
C LEU A 11 -11.63 14.21 -15.84
N SER A 12 -11.96 12.95 -16.13
CA SER A 12 -11.71 11.84 -15.24
C SER A 12 -10.22 11.90 -14.95
N SER A 13 -9.90 12.58 -13.84
CA SER A 13 -8.56 12.57 -13.28
C SER A 13 -8.17 11.09 -13.19
N PRO A 14 -6.97 10.70 -13.68
CA PRO A 14 -6.55 9.32 -13.61
C PRO A 14 -6.72 8.85 -12.15
N PRO A 15 -7.09 7.57 -11.93
CA PRO A 15 -7.22 7.04 -10.59
C PRO A 15 -5.82 6.99 -9.99
N TYR A 16 -5.37 8.11 -9.42
CA TYR A 16 -4.21 8.09 -8.54
C TYR A 16 -4.57 7.10 -7.45
N PRO A 17 -3.76 6.05 -7.23
CA PRO A 17 -3.97 5.19 -6.08
C PRO A 17 -3.97 6.12 -4.88
N ARG A 18 -5.14 6.28 -4.24
CA ARG A 18 -5.28 7.02 -2.99
C ARG A 18 -4.44 6.26 -1.97
N PHE A 19 -3.17 6.64 -1.86
CA PHE A 19 -2.38 6.27 -0.72
C PHE A 19 -3.13 6.82 0.50
N PRO A 20 -3.41 6.00 1.52
CA PRO A 20 -4.18 6.43 2.68
C PRO A 20 -3.42 7.43 3.58
N LEU A 21 -2.23 7.88 3.15
CA LEU A 21 -1.46 8.94 3.79
C LEU A 21 -1.46 10.18 2.92
N THR A 22 -1.81 11.31 3.52
CA THR A 22 -1.58 12.63 2.93
C THR A 22 -0.07 12.82 2.66
N PRO A 23 0.32 13.63 1.67
CA PRO A 23 1.74 13.87 1.36
C PRO A 23 2.52 14.36 2.59
N LEU A 24 1.88 15.14 3.45
CA LEU A 24 2.44 15.62 4.72
C LEU A 24 2.68 14.46 5.70
N ALA A 25 1.71 13.56 5.87
CA ALA A 25 1.86 12.38 6.74
C ALA A 25 2.97 11.43 6.25
N ARG A 26 3.13 11.29 4.93
CA ARG A 26 4.20 10.47 4.35
C ARG A 26 5.59 11.02 4.69
N THR A 27 5.77 12.33 4.66
CA THR A 27 7.03 12.98 5.07
C THR A 27 7.31 12.76 6.54
N ILE A 28 6.32 12.93 7.42
CA ILE A 28 6.48 12.69 8.86
C ILE A 28 6.86 11.23 9.14
N VAL A 29 6.14 10.27 8.55
CA VAL A 29 6.41 8.84 8.71
C VAL A 29 7.82 8.50 8.22
N LEU A 30 8.24 9.06 7.09
CA LEU A 30 9.57 8.84 6.54
C LEU A 30 10.65 9.42 7.45
N SER A 31 10.48 10.63 7.97
CA SER A 31 11.40 11.22 8.95
C SER A 31 11.51 10.39 10.23
N LEU A 32 10.39 9.88 10.75
CA LEU A 32 10.39 9.01 11.93
C LEU A 32 11.05 7.65 11.65
N LEU A 33 10.87 7.08 10.46
CA LEU A 33 11.56 5.85 10.06
C LEU A 33 13.07 6.04 9.93
N ILE A 34 13.51 7.18 9.39
CA ILE A 34 14.94 7.54 9.34
C ILE A 34 15.48 7.71 10.76
N PHE A 35 14.76 8.40 11.64
CA PHE A 35 15.15 8.54 13.04
C PHE A 35 15.30 7.19 13.73
N TYR A 36 14.33 6.28 13.55
CA TYR A 36 14.40 4.92 14.07
C TYR A 36 15.61 4.16 13.51
N GLN A 37 15.88 4.26 12.20
CA GLN A 37 17.04 3.64 11.57
C GLN A 37 18.37 4.15 12.15
N ILE A 38 18.50 5.47 12.34
CA ILE A 38 19.69 6.09 12.95
C ILE A 38 19.85 5.63 14.39
N PHE A 39 18.77 5.64 15.17
CA PHE A 39 18.79 5.18 16.56
C PHE A 39 19.24 3.72 16.63
N ALA A 40 18.66 2.85 15.80
CA ALA A 40 18.99 1.44 15.77
C ALA A 40 20.43 1.18 15.30
N LEU A 41 20.93 1.91 14.29
CA LEU A 41 22.34 1.89 13.91
C LEU A 41 23.26 2.32 15.06
N GLY A 42 22.88 3.38 15.79
CA GLY A 42 23.63 3.83 16.97
C GLY A 42 23.74 2.74 18.03
N THR A 43 22.63 2.05 18.34
CA THR A 43 22.65 0.93 19.28
C THR A 43 23.47 -0.26 18.78
N TRP A 44 23.47 -0.53 17.48
CA TRP A 44 24.26 -1.62 16.89
C TRP A 44 25.76 -1.32 16.90
N ILE A 45 26.16 -0.10 16.54
CA ILE A 45 27.56 0.34 16.65
C ILE A 45 28.03 0.26 18.09
N PHE A 46 27.21 0.73 19.03
CA PHE A 46 27.53 0.62 20.46
C PHE A 46 27.66 -0.83 20.92
N ARG A 47 26.80 -1.72 20.42
CA ARG A 47 26.88 -3.17 20.69
C ARG A 47 28.16 -3.79 20.10
N ILE A 48 28.56 -3.42 18.89
CA ILE A 48 29.84 -3.88 18.30
C ILE A 48 31.01 -3.42 19.17
N TYR A 49 31.01 -2.16 19.61
CA TYR A 49 32.09 -1.60 20.40
C TYR A 49 32.22 -2.24 21.80
N THR A 50 31.09 -2.65 22.37
CA THR A 50 31.04 -3.30 23.69
C THR A 50 31.20 -4.81 23.64
N THR A 51 31.04 -5.42 22.46
CA THR A 51 31.24 -6.86 22.28
C THR A 51 32.73 -7.13 22.05
N PRO A 52 33.39 -7.95 22.88
CA PRO A 52 34.80 -8.30 22.65
C PRO A 52 34.92 -9.17 21.39
N LEU A 53 35.45 -8.57 20.30
CA LEU A 53 35.71 -9.25 19.02
C LEU A 53 36.83 -10.30 19.11
N HIS A 54 37.68 -10.17 20.13
CA HIS A 54 38.67 -11.17 20.49
C HIS A 54 38.39 -11.65 21.92
N PRO A 55 37.97 -12.90 22.11
CA PRO A 55 37.88 -13.47 23.43
C PRO A 55 39.30 -13.57 24.00
N SER A 56 39.58 -12.89 25.11
CA SER A 56 40.75 -13.23 25.93
C SER A 56 40.47 -14.58 26.58
N TYR A 57 40.85 -15.65 25.89
CA TYR A 57 40.77 -17.00 26.43
C TYR A 57 41.85 -17.14 27.51
N ASN A 58 41.44 -17.11 28.78
CA ASN A 58 42.28 -17.67 29.83
C ASN A 58 42.23 -19.20 29.68
N TYR A 59 43.32 -19.77 29.18
CA TYR A 59 43.44 -21.20 28.88
C TYR A 59 43.34 -22.11 30.11
N ASP A 60 43.33 -21.54 31.33
CA ASP A 60 43.40 -22.29 32.59
C ASP A 60 42.05 -22.75 33.19
N MET A 61 40.90 -22.46 32.55
CA MET A 61 39.60 -22.93 33.05
C MET A 61 38.73 -23.62 31.97
N PRO A 62 38.63 -24.96 31.97
CA PRO A 62 37.96 -25.72 30.91
C PRO A 62 36.44 -25.55 30.89
N ALA A 63 35.78 -25.33 32.04
CA ALA A 63 34.32 -25.20 32.12
C ALA A 63 33.81 -23.81 31.70
N SER A 64 34.56 -22.74 31.98
CA SER A 64 34.19 -21.37 31.59
C SER A 64 34.42 -21.09 30.10
N ASN A 65 35.35 -21.81 29.47
CA ASN A 65 35.68 -21.66 28.05
C ASN A 65 34.55 -22.09 27.10
N HIS A 66 33.72 -23.08 27.46
CA HIS A 66 32.59 -23.50 26.61
C HIS A 66 31.44 -22.48 26.62
N PHE A 67 31.08 -21.96 27.80
CA PHE A 67 30.07 -20.91 27.94
C PHE A 67 30.51 -19.59 27.31
N ALA A 68 31.79 -19.21 27.47
CA ALA A 68 32.35 -18.02 26.83
C ALA A 68 32.35 -18.13 25.29
N ARG A 69 32.69 -19.30 24.73
CA ARG A 69 32.60 -19.55 23.28
C ARG A 69 31.16 -19.49 22.76
N GLN A 70 30.21 -20.08 23.48
CA GLN A 70 28.79 -20.02 23.09
C GLN A 70 28.24 -18.59 23.12
N GLN A 71 28.58 -17.81 24.15
CA GLN A 71 28.18 -16.40 24.24
C GLN A 71 28.82 -15.53 23.16
N HIS A 72 30.08 -15.78 22.82
CA HIS A 72 30.76 -15.09 21.71
C HIS A 72 30.10 -15.40 20.35
N ASN A 73 29.85 -16.68 20.07
CA ASN A 73 29.19 -17.09 18.82
C ASN A 73 27.77 -16.54 18.73
N ALA A 74 27.00 -16.56 19.83
CA ALA A 74 25.66 -15.97 19.88
C ALA A 74 25.70 -14.45 19.62
N SER A 75 26.67 -13.74 20.20
CA SER A 75 26.86 -12.30 19.98
C SER A 75 27.16 -11.96 18.52
N ILE A 76 28.04 -12.73 17.85
CA ILE A 76 28.31 -12.56 16.42
C ILE A 76 27.04 -12.79 15.60
N ILE A 77 26.29 -13.85 15.89
CA ILE A 77 25.04 -14.17 15.19
C ILE A 77 24.04 -13.01 15.33
N TYR A 78 23.90 -12.41 16.52
CA TYR A 78 23.04 -11.24 16.73
C TYR A 78 23.48 -10.03 15.92
N ILE A 79 24.78 -9.75 15.85
CA ILE A 79 25.33 -8.65 15.04
C ILE A 79 24.98 -8.85 13.56
N VAL A 80 25.09 -10.09 13.05
CA VAL A 80 24.77 -10.43 11.65
C VAL A 80 23.28 -10.29 11.36
N PHE A 81 22.41 -10.80 12.26
CA PHE A 81 20.96 -10.67 12.09
C PHE A 81 20.49 -9.22 12.19
N GLU A 82 21.06 -8.42 13.09
CA GLU A 82 20.79 -6.98 13.19
C GLU A 82 21.21 -6.25 11.91
N ALA A 83 22.39 -6.56 11.36
CA ALA A 83 22.83 -5.98 10.09
C ALA A 83 21.86 -6.31 8.93
N PHE A 84 21.34 -7.54 8.89
CA PHE A 84 20.34 -7.94 7.90
C PHE A 84 19.03 -7.17 8.06
N LEU A 85 18.54 -7.01 9.30
CA LEU A 85 17.35 -6.21 9.62
C LEU A 85 17.53 -4.74 9.20
N PHE A 86 18.67 -4.13 9.47
CA PHE A 86 18.95 -2.75 9.05
C PHE A 86 18.98 -2.59 7.54
N THR A 87 19.61 -3.53 6.84
CA THR A 87 19.68 -3.49 5.39
C THR A 87 18.28 -3.64 4.77
N ALA A 88 17.46 -4.53 5.34
CA ALA A 88 16.07 -4.71 4.94
C ALA A 88 15.22 -3.46 5.21
N LEU A 89 15.36 -2.82 6.37
CA LEU A 89 14.65 -1.58 6.68
C LEU A 89 15.08 -0.44 5.76
N LEU A 90 16.39 -0.30 5.49
CA LEU A 90 16.90 0.71 4.57
C LEU A 90 16.33 0.52 3.16
N ALA A 91 16.32 -0.73 2.66
CA ALA A 91 15.71 -1.06 1.39
C ALA A 91 14.20 -0.71 1.37
N LEU A 92 13.49 -1.00 2.45
CA LEU A 92 12.07 -0.64 2.60
C LEU A 92 11.85 0.87 2.64
N ILE A 93 12.68 1.63 3.35
CA ILE A 93 12.63 3.11 3.36
C ILE A 93 12.81 3.65 1.95
N ILE A 94 13.78 3.13 1.19
CA ILE A 94 14.02 3.53 -0.21
C ILE A 94 12.82 3.18 -1.10
N LEU A 95 12.26 1.96 -0.96
CA LEU A 95 11.09 1.54 -1.72
C LEU A 95 9.84 2.35 -1.35
N PHE A 96 9.70 2.73 -0.08
CA PHE A 96 8.63 3.59 0.41
C PHE A 96 8.78 5.03 -0.08
N TRP A 97 10.00 5.55 -0.15
CA TRP A 97 10.29 6.86 -0.74
C TRP A 97 9.98 6.90 -2.25
N LYS A 98 10.30 5.81 -2.97
CA LYS A 98 9.92 5.62 -4.38
C LYS A 98 8.43 5.35 -4.62
N GLY A 99 7.64 5.18 -3.56
CA GLY A 99 6.20 4.87 -3.65
C GLY A 99 5.89 3.46 -4.18
N ARG A 100 6.88 2.57 -4.20
CA ARG A 100 6.75 1.18 -4.65
C ARG A 100 6.40 0.20 -3.52
N SER A 101 6.65 0.58 -2.26
CA SER A 101 6.31 -0.25 -1.10
C SER A 101 4.89 0.01 -0.61
N GLY A 102 4.14 -1.06 -0.34
CA GLY A 102 2.83 -0.98 0.30
C GLY A 102 2.95 -0.80 1.81
N LEU A 103 1.87 -0.34 2.45
CA LEU A 103 1.81 -0.27 3.92
C LEU A 103 1.89 -1.65 4.58
N GLY A 104 1.44 -2.70 3.89
CA GLY A 104 1.47 -4.08 4.38
C GLY A 104 2.87 -4.65 4.48
N THR A 105 3.75 -4.37 3.50
CA THR A 105 5.15 -4.83 3.53
C THR A 105 5.92 -4.18 4.68
N MET A 106 5.68 -2.89 4.95
CA MET A 106 6.20 -2.22 6.14
C MET A 106 5.68 -2.85 7.44
N GLY A 107 4.38 -3.12 7.52
CA GLY A 107 3.79 -3.78 8.69
C GLY A 107 4.41 -5.15 8.98
N ILE A 108 4.58 -5.99 7.95
CA ILE A 108 5.20 -7.32 8.08
C ILE A 108 6.64 -7.20 8.59
N TYR A 109 7.42 -6.25 8.06
CA TYR A 109 8.79 -6.02 8.54
C TYR A 109 8.81 -5.71 10.04
N PHE A 110 7.95 -4.80 10.50
CA PHE A 110 7.91 -4.44 11.92
C PHE A 110 7.45 -5.59 12.81
N VAL A 111 6.54 -6.45 12.35
CA VAL A 111 6.17 -7.68 13.08
C VAL A 111 7.37 -8.61 13.24
N VAL A 112 8.13 -8.84 12.16
CA VAL A 112 9.35 -9.66 12.20
C VAL A 112 10.40 -9.03 13.13
N ALA A 113 10.59 -7.71 13.04
CA ALA A 113 11.50 -6.99 13.92
C ALA A 113 11.08 -7.09 15.38
N THR A 114 9.79 -6.92 15.71
CA THR A 114 9.28 -7.10 17.08
C THR A 114 9.49 -8.52 17.58
N ALA A 115 9.23 -9.54 16.76
CA ALA A 115 9.48 -10.93 17.13
C ALA A 115 10.96 -11.19 17.40
N TYR A 116 11.85 -10.66 16.56
CA TYR A 116 13.29 -10.73 16.77
C TYR A 116 13.72 -10.10 18.10
N TRP A 117 13.30 -8.86 18.37
CA TRP A 117 13.65 -8.17 19.61
C TRP A 117 13.04 -8.85 20.84
N ALA A 118 11.83 -9.42 20.73
CA ALA A 118 11.21 -10.17 21.81
C ALA A 118 11.98 -11.45 22.16
N VAL A 119 12.47 -12.18 21.15
CA VAL A 119 13.33 -13.36 21.35
C VAL A 119 14.64 -12.95 22.02
N LEU A 120 15.28 -11.87 21.57
CA LEU A 120 16.50 -11.36 22.22
C LEU A 120 16.25 -10.95 23.67
N PHE A 121 15.13 -10.28 23.93
CA PHE A 121 14.76 -9.86 25.28
C PHE A 121 14.51 -11.07 26.20
N ALA A 122 13.80 -12.09 25.71
CA ALA A 122 13.55 -13.33 26.43
C ALA A 122 14.87 -14.09 26.70
N LEU A 123 15.78 -14.15 25.73
CA LEU A 123 17.10 -14.77 25.90
C LEU A 123 17.97 -14.01 26.90
N ALA A 124 17.95 -12.67 26.85
CA ALA A 124 18.65 -11.83 27.82
C ALA A 124 18.13 -12.05 29.25
N TRP A 125 16.81 -12.20 29.40
CA TRP A 125 16.16 -12.47 30.68
C TRP A 125 16.52 -13.85 31.24
N VAL A 126 16.46 -14.90 30.41
CA VAL A 126 16.67 -16.30 30.84
C VAL A 126 18.15 -16.61 31.10
N ILE A 127 19.06 -16.10 30.27
CA ILE A 127 20.49 -16.45 30.31
C ILE A 127 21.28 -15.51 31.25
N GLY A 128 20.61 -14.52 31.87
CA GLY A 128 21.28 -13.46 32.64
C GLY A 128 22.15 -12.56 31.76
N GLY A 129 21.88 -12.56 30.45
CA GLY A 129 22.68 -11.96 29.40
C GLY A 129 22.49 -10.45 29.28
N GLY A 130 22.99 -9.72 30.27
CA GLY A 130 23.46 -8.34 30.12
C GLY A 130 22.39 -7.25 30.14
N PHE A 131 22.50 -6.36 31.15
CA PHE A 131 21.80 -5.08 31.25
C PHE A 131 21.75 -4.29 29.93
N ILE A 132 22.83 -4.37 29.13
CA ILE A 132 22.95 -3.73 27.81
C ILE A 132 21.88 -4.21 26.82
N ASN A 133 21.56 -5.51 26.79
CA ASN A 133 20.53 -6.05 25.90
C ASN A 133 19.13 -5.58 26.31
N ILE A 134 18.89 -5.48 27.62
CA ILE A 134 17.60 -5.02 28.17
C ILE A 134 17.43 -3.53 27.91
N CYS A 135 18.44 -2.71 28.22
CA CYS A 135 18.38 -1.26 28.09
C CYS A 135 18.36 -0.77 26.65
N LEU A 136 19.04 -1.46 25.72
CA LEU A 136 19.05 -1.07 24.30
C LEU A 136 17.95 -1.77 23.50
N GLY A 137 17.73 -3.06 23.75
CA GLY A 137 16.74 -3.87 23.04
C GLY A 137 15.30 -3.52 23.44
N GLY A 138 15.05 -3.16 24.70
CA GLY A 138 13.72 -2.78 25.18
C GLY A 138 13.11 -1.58 24.42
N PRO A 139 13.81 -0.42 24.35
CA PRO A 139 13.34 0.72 23.59
C PRO A 139 13.14 0.44 22.09
N LEU A 140 14.03 -0.34 21.47
CA LEU A 140 13.89 -0.75 20.06
C LEU A 140 12.69 -1.65 19.83
N MET A 141 12.44 -2.59 20.74
CA MET A 141 11.27 -3.45 20.73
C MET A 141 9.99 -2.63 20.84
N GLY A 142 9.94 -1.70 21.79
CA GLY A 142 8.79 -0.81 22.01
C GLY A 142 8.49 0.05 20.79
N MET A 143 9.53 0.63 20.18
CA MET A 143 9.38 1.39 18.94
C MET A 143 8.93 0.51 17.77
N ALA A 144 9.51 -0.68 17.59
CA ALA A 144 9.11 -1.61 16.54
C ALA A 144 7.65 -2.05 16.70
N LEU A 145 7.21 -2.33 17.93
CA LEU A 145 5.83 -2.67 18.24
C LEU A 145 4.88 -1.51 17.93
N GLY A 146 5.25 -0.28 18.33
CA GLY A 146 4.47 0.92 18.02
C GLY A 146 4.29 1.12 16.52
N TRP A 147 5.35 0.91 15.72
CA TRP A 147 5.27 0.93 14.27
C TRP A 147 4.40 -0.20 13.70
N GLY A 148 4.54 -1.42 14.21
CA GLY A 148 3.72 -2.56 13.81
C GLY A 148 2.23 -2.30 14.01
N ILE A 149 1.85 -1.76 15.17
CA ILE A 149 0.47 -1.35 15.47
C ILE A 149 0.02 -0.23 14.52
N TYR A 150 0.83 0.81 14.34
CA TYR A 150 0.50 1.93 13.45
C TYR A 150 0.23 1.46 12.02
N PHE A 151 1.16 0.69 11.42
CA PHE A 151 0.99 0.17 10.07
C PHE A 151 -0.15 -0.84 9.97
N GLY A 152 -0.37 -1.66 11.00
CA GLY A 152 -1.51 -2.59 11.08
C GLY A 152 -2.85 -1.86 11.08
N VAL A 153 -3.00 -0.82 11.90
CA VAL A 153 -4.21 0.02 11.94
C VAL A 153 -4.41 0.73 10.61
N MET A 154 -3.37 1.35 10.05
CA MET A 154 -3.43 2.03 8.76
C MET A 154 -3.81 1.08 7.62
N TRP A 155 -3.25 -0.14 7.61
CA TRP A 155 -3.60 -1.18 6.66
C TRP A 155 -5.07 -1.60 6.80
N GLY A 156 -5.54 -1.81 8.03
CA GLY A 156 -6.94 -2.14 8.31
C GLY A 156 -7.90 -1.06 7.82
N ARG A 157 -7.59 0.22 8.06
CA ARG A 157 -8.40 1.36 7.57
C ARG A 157 -8.38 1.45 6.04
N ALA A 158 -7.23 1.26 5.42
CA ALA A 158 -7.10 1.28 3.97
C ALA A 158 -7.88 0.15 3.29
N ARG A 159 -7.91 -1.03 3.91
CA ARG A 159 -8.66 -2.19 3.39
C ARG A 159 -10.17 -1.99 3.54
N LYS A 160 -10.63 -1.41 4.65
CA LYS A 160 -12.05 -1.06 4.85
C LYS A 160 -12.53 0.04 3.90
N GLY A 161 -11.71 1.08 3.66
CA GLY A 161 -12.06 2.17 2.74
C GLY A 161 -12.14 1.71 1.28
N LYS A 162 -11.25 0.81 0.84
CA LYS A 162 -11.32 0.24 -0.51
C LYS A 162 -12.57 -0.60 -0.77
N GLY A 163 -13.08 -1.31 0.25
CA GLY A 163 -14.33 -2.08 0.12
C GLY A 163 -15.54 -1.17 -0.11
N GLN A 164 -15.61 -0.04 0.61
CA GLN A 164 -16.69 0.93 0.45
C GLN A 164 -16.60 1.72 -0.86
N ASP A 165 -15.40 2.08 -1.31
CA ASP A 165 -15.20 2.74 -2.60
C ASP A 165 -15.55 1.81 -3.78
N MET A 166 -15.25 0.50 -3.68
CA MET A 166 -15.66 -0.51 -4.67
C MET A 166 -17.18 -0.74 -4.69
N GLU A 167 -17.83 -0.86 -3.53
CA GLU A 167 -19.30 -0.97 -3.45
C GLU A 167 -20.00 0.28 -4.03
N MET A 168 -19.43 1.48 -3.82
CA MET A 168 -19.97 2.71 -4.41
C MET A 168 -19.75 2.78 -5.93
N GLU A 169 -18.63 2.29 -6.45
CA GLU A 169 -18.40 2.21 -7.89
C GLU A 169 -19.30 1.16 -8.56
N GLU A 170 -19.46 -0.02 -7.96
CA GLU A 170 -20.39 -1.05 -8.43
C GLU A 170 -21.84 -0.56 -8.40
N GLY A 171 -22.26 0.12 -7.32
CA GLY A 171 -23.58 0.73 -7.23
C GLY A 171 -23.80 1.84 -8.28
N ARG A 172 -22.77 2.63 -8.61
CA ARG A 172 -22.84 3.62 -9.69
C ARG A 172 -22.88 3.00 -11.08
N MET A 173 -22.18 1.89 -11.31
CA MET A 173 -22.21 1.18 -12.59
C MET A 173 -23.56 0.50 -12.82
N ALA A 174 -24.12 -0.13 -11.78
CA ALA A 174 -25.47 -0.72 -11.84
C ALA A 174 -26.55 0.33 -12.16
N LEU A 175 -26.51 1.50 -11.49
CA LEU A 175 -27.43 2.62 -11.77
C LEU A 175 -27.28 3.19 -13.20
N ARG A 176 -26.09 3.06 -13.80
CA ARG A 176 -25.83 3.53 -15.16
C ARG A 176 -26.36 2.54 -16.20
N GLU A 177 -26.23 1.24 -15.95
CA GLU A 177 -26.82 0.20 -16.80
C GLU A 177 -28.35 0.22 -16.77
N GLU A 178 -28.98 0.43 -15.62
CA GLU A 178 -30.44 0.58 -15.55
C GLU A 178 -30.94 1.77 -16.39
N ARG A 179 -30.30 2.94 -16.25
CA ARG A 179 -30.66 4.14 -17.05
C ARG A 179 -30.42 3.95 -18.54
N GLU A 180 -29.36 3.24 -18.92
CA GLU A 180 -29.10 2.93 -20.32
C GLU A 180 -30.08 1.88 -20.89
N GLY A 181 -30.50 0.91 -20.07
CA GLY A 181 -31.55 -0.07 -20.40
C GLY A 181 -32.92 0.58 -20.59
N GLU A 182 -33.30 1.50 -19.70
CA GLU A 182 -34.53 2.30 -19.82
C GLU A 182 -34.49 3.20 -21.06
N ALA A 183 -33.37 3.88 -21.31
CA ALA A 183 -33.21 4.72 -22.49
C ALA A 183 -33.27 3.94 -23.81
N ARG A 184 -32.73 2.71 -23.84
CA ARG A 184 -32.84 1.81 -25.00
C ARG A 184 -34.26 1.28 -25.20
N SER A 185 -34.95 0.93 -24.13
CA SER A 185 -36.34 0.47 -24.17
C SER A 185 -37.29 1.57 -24.64
N ALA A 186 -37.15 2.79 -24.11
CA ALA A 186 -37.92 3.95 -24.56
C ALA A 186 -37.66 4.32 -26.04
N ARG A 187 -36.43 4.10 -26.53
CA ARG A 187 -36.09 4.33 -27.95
C ARG A 187 -36.66 3.26 -28.87
N SER A 188 -36.74 2.01 -28.41
CA SER A 188 -37.38 0.89 -29.11
C SER A 188 -38.89 1.12 -29.29
N GLU A 189 -39.59 1.56 -28.24
CA GLU A 189 -41.03 1.85 -28.30
C GLU A 189 -41.36 3.00 -29.27
N ARG A 190 -40.52 4.03 -29.30
CA ARG A 190 -40.68 5.18 -30.20
C ARG A 190 -40.45 4.78 -31.67
N SER A 191 -39.51 3.86 -31.92
CA SER A 191 -39.25 3.30 -33.24
C SER A 191 -40.39 2.41 -33.73
N GLY A 192 -40.98 1.58 -32.84
CA GLY A 192 -42.12 0.72 -33.17
C GLY A 192 -43.39 1.50 -33.49
N ARG A 193 -43.60 2.66 -32.87
CA ARG A 193 -44.78 3.51 -33.10
C ARG A 193 -44.69 4.33 -34.41
N SER A 194 -43.48 4.66 -34.86
CA SER A 194 -43.25 5.41 -36.10
C SER A 194 -43.41 4.55 -37.37
N GLY A 195 -43.22 3.23 -37.30
CA GLY A 195 -43.32 2.33 -38.45
C GLY A 195 -44.75 1.99 -38.88
N ARG A 196 -45.78 2.38 -38.11
CA ARG A 196 -47.18 2.01 -38.37
C ARG A 196 -48.02 3.14 -38.99
N SER A 197 -47.41 4.29 -39.29
CA SER A 197 -48.12 5.51 -39.75
C SER A 197 -47.90 5.87 -41.23
N SER A 198 -47.21 5.04 -42.02
CA SER A 198 -46.75 5.44 -43.38
C SER A 198 -47.29 4.56 -44.52
N VAL A 199 -48.40 3.83 -44.34
CA VAL A 199 -48.95 2.93 -45.37
C VAL A 199 -50.28 3.43 -45.97
N GLU A 200 -50.80 4.60 -45.58
CA GLU A 200 -52.01 5.13 -46.20
C GLU A 200 -51.74 6.27 -47.20
N LEU A 201 -51.96 5.90 -48.46
CA LEU A 201 -52.63 6.69 -49.51
C LEU A 201 -51.86 7.87 -50.12
N ASP A 202 -51.08 7.57 -51.16
CA ASP A 202 -50.91 8.48 -52.29
C ASP A 202 -51.20 7.73 -53.60
N LEU A 203 -52.47 7.73 -54.01
CA LEU A 203 -52.95 7.10 -55.24
C LEU A 203 -53.97 8.01 -55.93
N SER A 204 -53.53 9.18 -56.38
CA SER A 204 -54.28 9.94 -57.39
C SER A 204 -53.50 11.14 -57.91
N GLN A 205 -52.89 11.01 -59.09
CA GLN A 205 -52.83 12.15 -60.01
C GLN A 205 -52.79 11.69 -61.48
N PRO A 206 -53.58 12.33 -62.36
CA PRO A 206 -53.88 11.83 -63.70
C PRO A 206 -52.90 12.37 -64.76
N ALA A 207 -52.94 11.69 -65.91
CA ALA A 207 -52.23 11.99 -67.14
C ALA A 207 -52.64 13.33 -67.78
N ALA A 208 -51.64 14.09 -68.19
CA ALA A 208 -51.68 15.21 -69.14
C ALA A 208 -50.24 15.37 -69.67
N ASP A 209 -49.93 15.72 -70.90
CA ASP A 209 -50.62 15.88 -72.17
C ASP A 209 -49.49 15.87 -73.20
N ALA A 210 -49.65 15.20 -74.33
CA ALA A 210 -48.72 15.36 -75.46
C ALA A 210 -49.46 15.09 -76.77
N ALA A 211 -50.17 16.11 -77.26
CA ALA A 211 -50.68 16.12 -78.62
C ALA A 211 -50.56 17.53 -79.23
N LEU A 212 -50.03 17.52 -80.46
CA LEU A 212 -50.11 18.53 -81.52
C LEU A 212 -49.33 19.84 -81.29
N GLY A 213 -48.56 20.38 -82.24
CA GLY A 213 -48.53 20.10 -83.68
C GLY A 213 -48.66 21.41 -84.46
N THR A 214 -47.71 21.60 -85.38
CA THR A 214 -47.82 22.33 -86.66
C THR A 214 -47.88 23.86 -86.71
N LYS A 215 -46.87 24.35 -87.45
CA LYS A 215 -46.76 25.54 -88.31
C LYS A 215 -46.32 26.86 -87.67
#